data_AF-A0A1I3QD33-F1
#
_entry.id   AF-A0A1I3QD33-F1
#
_cell.length_a   1.000
_cell.length_b   1.000
_cell.length_c   1.000
_cell.angle_alpha   90.00
_cell.angle_beta   90.00
_cell.angle_gamma   90.00
#
_symmetry.space_group_name_H-M   'P 1'
#
loop_
_entity.id
_entity.type
_entity.pdbx_description
1 polymer ?
#
loop_
_entity_poly.entity_id
_entity_poly.type
_entity_poly.pdbx_seq_one_letter_code
_entity_poly.pdbx_strand_id
1 'polypeptide(L)'
;MTAFLSQEHSAQLAADLAAMVRSRLRRPPPPLPRADSALVKAAFAIMLLGAAATGLGLYATHRGRETGTTLQPARIGDSVLMVPQDLTGAEADDSSRLVGMVRLRLGWPDLGPAQNRTRLLVTLSPPDKVNEPATQLAVYARFLTPTVWSNPGGLVVRGFRKGSPYEGDELYVSVPDGRGFAARCPLDTAAGASLDELCRVTFRHRGIDVNIRFPRRIIADWELMIGGVRRTIDGMLR
;
A
#
# COMPACT_ATOMS: atom_id res chain seq x y z
N MET A 1 17.57 -77.50 71.16
CA MET A 1 18.57 -76.42 71.02
C MET A 1 18.79 -76.14 69.52
N THR A 2 17.91 -75.38 68.86
CA THR A 2 18.05 -75.09 67.40
C THR A 2 17.64 -73.66 67.01
N ALA A 3 17.31 -72.79 67.99
CA ALA A 3 16.81 -71.45 67.71
C ALA A 3 17.89 -70.35 67.63
N PHE A 4 19.12 -70.60 68.11
CA PHE A 4 20.15 -69.55 68.21
C PHE A 4 20.95 -69.29 66.91
N LEU A 5 21.08 -70.27 66.02
CA LEU A 5 21.93 -70.13 64.81
C LEU A 5 21.27 -69.35 63.66
N SER A 6 19.93 -69.30 63.60
CA SER A 6 19.21 -68.59 62.53
C SER A 6 19.17 -67.07 62.74
N GLN A 7 19.33 -66.62 63.98
CA GLN A 7 19.21 -65.22 64.37
C GLN A 7 20.50 -64.43 64.09
N GLU A 8 21.68 -65.06 64.22
CA GLU A 8 22.96 -64.42 63.88
C GLU A 8 23.11 -64.17 62.38
N HIS A 9 22.73 -65.14 61.52
CA HIS A 9 22.81 -64.99 60.06
C HIS A 9 21.92 -63.85 59.53
N SER A 10 20.75 -63.68 60.15
CA SER A 10 19.78 -62.64 59.78
C SER A 10 20.29 -61.24 60.16
N ALA A 11 20.97 -61.12 61.30
CA ALA A 11 21.58 -59.87 61.76
C ALA A 11 22.79 -59.46 60.89
N GLN A 12 23.61 -60.42 60.46
CA GLN A 12 24.75 -60.17 59.57
C GLN A 12 24.32 -59.73 58.17
N LEU A 13 23.28 -60.35 57.59
CA LEU A 13 22.70 -59.92 56.30
C LEU A 13 22.12 -58.49 56.35
N ALA A 14 21.46 -58.13 57.45
CA ALA A 14 20.93 -56.79 57.64
C ALA A 14 22.04 -55.74 57.79
N ALA A 15 23.14 -56.08 58.48
CA ALA A 15 24.30 -55.20 58.62
C ALA A 15 25.03 -54.97 57.28
N ASP A 16 25.20 -56.01 56.47
CA ASP A 16 25.82 -55.90 55.14
C ASP A 16 24.97 -55.09 54.16
N LEU A 17 23.64 -55.28 54.18
CA LEU A 17 22.72 -54.46 53.39
C LEU A 17 22.75 -53.00 53.83
N ALA A 18 22.76 -52.72 55.14
CA ALA A 18 22.86 -51.36 55.66
C ALA A 18 24.21 -50.71 55.28
N ALA A 19 25.31 -51.46 55.28
CA ALA A 19 26.62 -50.99 54.85
C ALA A 19 26.66 -50.69 53.33
N MET A 20 26.05 -51.54 52.50
CA MET A 20 25.94 -51.33 51.06
C MET A 20 25.07 -50.13 50.69
N VAL A 21 23.94 -49.94 51.38
CA VAL A 21 23.07 -48.77 51.15
C VAL A 21 23.79 -47.48 51.57
N ARG A 22 24.48 -47.50 52.71
CA ARG A 22 25.25 -46.34 53.20
C ARG A 22 26.43 -46.00 52.30
N SER A 23 27.05 -46.98 51.64
CA SER A 23 28.14 -46.74 50.69
C SER A 23 27.64 -46.16 49.36
N ARG A 24 26.44 -46.53 48.89
CA ARG A 24 25.83 -45.92 47.70
C ARG A 24 25.34 -44.49 47.93
N LEU A 25 24.80 -44.19 49.10
CA LEU A 25 24.32 -42.84 49.44
C LEU A 25 25.44 -41.81 49.68
N ARG A 26 26.67 -42.27 49.98
CA ARG A 26 27.84 -41.39 50.17
C ARG A 26 28.64 -41.12 48.89
N ARG A 27 28.21 -41.60 47.72
CA ARG A 27 28.87 -41.25 46.47
C ARG A 27 28.57 -39.79 46.14
N PRO A 28 29.58 -38.91 46.02
CA PRO A 28 29.34 -37.55 45.55
C PRO A 28 28.72 -37.60 44.14
N PRO A 29 27.79 -36.69 43.80
CA PRO A 29 27.26 -36.62 42.45
C PRO A 29 28.41 -36.38 41.46
N PRO A 30 28.35 -36.95 40.24
CA PRO A 30 29.34 -36.65 39.22
C PRO A 30 29.36 -35.13 38.96
N PRO A 31 30.54 -34.51 38.78
CA PRO A 31 30.61 -33.09 38.47
C PRO A 31 29.86 -32.86 37.15
N LEU A 32 28.93 -31.90 37.15
CA LEU A 32 28.23 -31.48 35.93
C LEU A 32 29.28 -31.07 34.89
N PRO A 33 29.11 -31.43 33.60
CA PRO A 33 30.03 -31.00 32.56
C PRO A 33 30.05 -29.46 32.56
N ARG A 34 31.19 -28.86 32.86
CA ARG A 34 31.40 -27.42 32.64
C ARG A 34 31.19 -27.18 31.16
N ALA A 35 30.01 -26.66 30.79
CA ALA A 35 29.78 -26.15 29.46
C ALA A 35 30.90 -25.13 29.21
N ASP A 36 31.80 -25.47 28.29
CA ASP A 36 33.00 -24.70 28.08
C ASP A 36 32.57 -23.30 27.69
N SER A 37 32.89 -22.32 28.53
CA SER A 37 32.41 -20.94 28.35
C SER A 37 32.82 -20.39 26.98
N ALA A 38 33.87 -20.95 26.39
CA ALA A 38 34.30 -20.72 25.01
C ALA A 38 33.24 -21.17 23.99
N LEU A 39 32.63 -22.34 24.15
CA LEU A 39 31.58 -22.85 23.26
C LEU A 39 30.30 -22.00 23.35
N VAL A 40 29.92 -21.58 24.56
CA VAL A 40 28.74 -20.71 24.75
C VAL A 40 28.97 -19.34 24.11
N LYS A 41 30.17 -18.76 24.29
CA LYS A 41 30.54 -17.49 23.64
C LYS A 41 30.57 -17.61 22.12
N ALA A 42 31.11 -18.71 21.59
CA ALA A 42 31.14 -18.96 20.15
C ALA A 42 29.74 -19.10 19.56
N ALA A 43 28.85 -19.86 20.20
CA ALA A 43 27.46 -20.00 19.76
C ALA A 43 26.72 -18.66 19.75
N PHE A 44 26.93 -17.82 20.77
CA PHE A 44 26.32 -16.50 20.84
C PHE A 44 26.85 -15.55 19.77
N ALA A 45 28.16 -15.56 19.51
CA ALA A 45 28.77 -14.76 18.45
C ALA A 45 28.24 -15.15 17.07
N ILE A 46 28.06 -16.44 16.79
CA ILE A 46 27.48 -16.93 15.54
C ILE A 46 26.03 -16.46 15.37
N MET A 47 25.21 -16.54 16.43
CA MET A 47 23.83 -16.04 16.37
C MET A 47 23.76 -14.54 16.13
N LEU A 48 24.62 -13.75 16.77
CA LEU A 48 24.68 -12.30 16.55
C LEU A 48 25.12 -11.96 15.12
N LEU A 49 26.13 -12.65 14.59
CA LEU A 49 26.57 -12.46 13.20
C LEU A 49 25.48 -12.85 12.20
N GLY A 50 24.76 -13.95 12.46
CA GLY A 50 23.62 -14.36 11.66
C GLY A 50 22.52 -13.29 11.65
N ALA A 51 22.10 -12.82 12.83
CA ALA A 51 21.09 -11.78 12.94
C ALA A 51 21.52 -10.46 12.29
N ALA A 52 22.78 -10.05 12.47
CA ALA A 52 23.33 -8.86 11.85
C ALA A 52 23.38 -9.00 10.31
N ALA A 53 23.79 -10.15 9.79
CA ALA A 53 23.83 -10.42 8.36
C ALA A 53 22.43 -10.46 7.73
N THR A 54 21.46 -11.09 8.40
CA THR A 54 20.05 -11.07 7.96
C THR A 54 19.47 -9.66 8.03
N GLY A 55 19.76 -8.91 9.10
CA GLY A 55 19.35 -7.52 9.25
C GLY A 55 19.94 -6.62 8.16
N LEU A 56 21.24 -6.76 7.86
CA LEU A 56 21.90 -6.04 6.75
C LEU A 56 21.32 -6.46 5.41
N GLY A 57 21.06 -7.75 5.21
CA GLY A 57 20.45 -8.28 3.99
C GLY A 57 19.07 -7.71 3.75
N LEU A 58 18.19 -7.70 4.77
CA LEU A 58 16.88 -7.08 4.72
C LEU A 58 16.97 -5.56 4.50
N TYR A 59 17.91 -4.89 5.18
CA TYR A 59 18.13 -3.46 5.00
C TYR A 59 18.58 -3.11 3.56
N ALA A 60 19.50 -3.91 3.01
CA ALA A 60 19.99 -3.74 1.64
C ALA A 60 18.92 -4.03 0.59
N THR A 61 18.08 -5.06 0.79
CA THR A 61 16.97 -5.36 -0.13
C THR A 61 15.84 -4.34 -0.05
N HIS A 62 15.61 -3.73 1.12
CA HIS A 62 14.67 -2.61 1.25
C HIS A 62 15.21 -1.32 0.61
N ARG A 63 16.52 -1.04 0.70
CA ARG A 63 17.15 0.09 -0.02
C ARG A 63 17.22 -0.13 -1.52
N GLY A 64 17.41 -1.37 -1.97
CA GLY A 64 17.50 -1.73 -3.39
C GLY A 64 16.20 -1.59 -4.18
N ARG A 65 15.11 -1.11 -3.56
CA ARG A 65 13.85 -0.77 -4.25
C ARG A 65 13.87 0.60 -4.94
N GLU A 66 15.01 1.30 -4.95
CA GLU A 66 15.31 2.38 -5.90
C GLU A 66 15.81 1.81 -7.24
N THR A 67 15.14 0.78 -7.76
CA THR A 67 15.47 0.21 -9.08
C THR A 67 15.18 1.27 -10.12
N GLY A 68 16.21 1.71 -10.86
CA GLY A 68 16.12 2.73 -11.89
C GLY A 68 14.86 2.57 -12.74
N THR A 69 13.95 3.53 -12.60
CA THR A 69 12.70 3.57 -13.34
C THR A 69 13.01 3.63 -14.84
N THR A 70 12.70 2.56 -15.57
CA THR A 70 12.77 2.56 -17.03
C THR A 70 11.77 3.59 -17.56
N LEU A 71 12.26 4.57 -18.31
CA LEU A 71 11.42 5.55 -18.97
C LEU A 71 10.97 5.00 -20.33
N GLN A 72 9.67 5.00 -20.58
CA GLN A 72 9.08 4.58 -21.85
C GLN A 72 8.50 5.78 -22.60
N PRO A 73 8.88 6.00 -23.87
CA PRO A 73 8.24 7.03 -24.68
C PRO A 73 6.79 6.65 -24.97
N ALA A 74 5.88 7.60 -24.77
CA ALA A 74 4.48 7.51 -25.13
C ALA A 74 4.07 8.75 -25.92
N ARG A 75 3.37 8.54 -27.04
CA ARG A 75 2.89 9.63 -27.89
C ARG A 75 1.40 9.84 -27.63
N ILE A 76 1.01 11.09 -27.36
CA ILE A 76 -0.38 11.52 -27.18
C ILE A 76 -0.62 12.70 -28.11
N GLY A 77 -1.29 12.45 -29.23
CA GLY A 77 -1.38 13.43 -30.32
C GLY A 77 0.01 13.88 -30.76
N ASP A 78 0.27 15.17 -30.68
CA ASP A 78 1.55 15.80 -31.06
C ASP A 78 2.59 15.82 -29.93
N SER A 79 2.20 15.45 -28.70
CA SER A 79 3.08 15.46 -27.53
C SER A 79 3.76 14.10 -27.33
N VAL A 80 5.05 14.13 -26.99
CA VAL A 80 5.80 12.95 -26.56
C VAL A 80 6.07 13.06 -25.07
N LEU A 81 5.64 12.05 -24.31
CA LEU A 81 5.87 11.94 -22.88
C LEU A 81 6.85 10.81 -22.60
N MET A 82 7.73 11.02 -21.65
CA MET A 82 8.61 9.99 -21.13
C MET A 82 8.05 9.50 -19.82
N VAL A 83 7.38 8.35 -19.89
CA VAL A 83 6.56 7.83 -18.81
C VAL A 83 7.39 6.80 -18.02
N PRO A 84 7.60 7.04 -16.72
CA PRO A 84 8.04 6.03 -15.76
C PRO A 84 7.19 4.74 -15.80
N GLN A 85 7.79 3.58 -16.03
CA GLN A 85 7.06 2.29 -16.08
C GLN A 85 6.43 1.89 -14.73
N ASP A 86 6.98 2.34 -13.62
CA ASP A 86 6.42 2.14 -12.28
C ASP A 86 5.10 2.90 -12.06
N LEU A 87 4.87 3.99 -12.80
CA LEU A 87 3.62 4.75 -12.77
C LEU A 87 2.49 4.12 -13.60
N THR A 88 2.78 3.23 -14.55
CA THR A 88 1.73 2.60 -15.37
C THR A 88 1.09 1.39 -14.68
N GLY A 89 1.79 0.78 -13.70
CA GLY A 89 1.36 -0.44 -13.01
C GLY A 89 1.78 -1.72 -13.72
N ALA A 90 1.82 -2.83 -12.98
CA ALA A 90 2.37 -4.13 -13.40
C ALA A 90 1.30 -5.20 -13.72
N GLU A 91 0.13 -4.82 -14.24
CA GLU A 91 -0.77 -5.81 -14.84
C GLU A 91 -0.26 -6.13 -16.24
N ALA A 92 0.52 -7.21 -16.34
CA ALA A 92 1.13 -7.70 -17.57
C ALA A 92 0.10 -8.00 -18.69
N ASP A 93 -1.19 -8.04 -18.35
CA ASP A 93 -2.29 -8.33 -19.26
C ASP A 93 -3.01 -7.07 -19.80
N ASP A 94 -2.82 -5.88 -19.17
CA ASP A 94 -3.26 -4.59 -19.73
C ASP A 94 -2.11 -3.94 -20.52
N SER A 95 -1.40 -4.76 -21.30
CA SER A 95 -0.56 -4.32 -22.41
C SER A 95 -1.38 -3.79 -23.59
N SER A 96 -2.63 -3.38 -23.32
CA SER A 96 -3.40 -2.45 -24.14
C SER A 96 -2.64 -1.13 -24.21
N ARG A 97 -1.59 -1.13 -25.03
CA ARG A 97 -1.10 0.02 -25.78
C ARG A 97 -2.30 0.56 -26.55
N LEU A 98 -3.16 1.29 -25.86
CA LEU A 98 -4.10 2.18 -26.49
C LEU A 98 -3.20 3.22 -27.16
N VAL A 99 -2.95 2.99 -28.45
CA VAL A 99 -2.12 3.86 -29.28
C VAL A 99 -2.70 5.26 -29.16
N GLY A 100 -1.93 6.18 -28.55
CA GLY A 100 -2.37 7.55 -28.33
C GLY A 100 -2.87 7.90 -26.92
N MET A 101 -2.97 6.94 -25.97
CA MET A 101 -3.37 7.22 -24.58
C MET A 101 -2.37 6.65 -23.57
N VAL A 102 -2.27 7.30 -22.42
CA VAL A 102 -1.43 6.84 -21.30
C VAL A 102 -2.29 6.76 -20.04
N ARG A 103 -2.21 5.63 -19.34
CA ARG A 103 -2.84 5.43 -18.04
C ARG A 103 -1.77 5.39 -16.96
N LEU A 104 -1.93 6.23 -15.95
CA LEU A 104 -1.03 6.35 -14.81
C LEU A 104 -1.79 6.02 -13.52
N ARG A 105 -1.05 5.49 -12.57
CA ARG A 105 -1.50 5.14 -11.22
C ARG A 105 -0.60 5.86 -10.24
N LEU A 106 -1.07 7.00 -9.76
CA LEU A 106 -0.30 7.86 -8.87
C LEU A 106 -0.73 7.61 -7.41
N GLY A 107 0.23 7.45 -6.52
CA GLY A 107 -0.02 7.43 -5.07
C GLY A 107 -0.48 8.80 -4.58
N TRP A 108 -1.36 8.84 -3.59
CA TRP A 108 -1.74 10.09 -2.92
C TRP A 108 -1.09 10.17 -1.52
N PRO A 109 -0.54 11.33 -1.09
CA PRO A 109 -0.50 12.64 -1.74
C PRO A 109 0.77 12.97 -2.54
N ASP A 110 1.76 12.06 -2.54
CA ASP A 110 3.09 12.26 -3.10
C ASP A 110 3.16 12.17 -4.64
N LEU A 111 2.14 11.57 -5.27
CA LEU A 111 2.04 11.37 -6.72
C LEU A 111 3.15 10.53 -7.34
N GLY A 112 3.85 9.75 -6.51
CA GLY A 112 4.76 8.70 -6.95
C GLY A 112 4.02 7.42 -7.38
N PRO A 113 4.72 6.30 -7.54
CA PRO A 113 4.09 5.01 -7.84
C PRO A 113 3.01 4.63 -6.81
N ALA A 114 1.83 4.23 -7.28
CA ALA A 114 0.70 3.84 -6.43
C ALA A 114 0.95 2.54 -5.66
N GLN A 115 1.70 2.62 -4.55
CA GLN A 115 1.95 1.52 -3.61
C GLN A 115 0.91 1.44 -2.49
N ASN A 116 0.14 2.51 -2.28
CA ASN A 116 -0.84 2.66 -1.22
C ASN A 116 -2.28 2.39 -1.70
N ARG A 117 -3.21 2.26 -0.76
CA ARG A 117 -4.64 2.08 -1.05
C ARG A 117 -5.30 3.34 -1.63
N THR A 118 -4.74 4.53 -1.36
CA THR A 118 -5.24 5.81 -1.86
C THR A 118 -4.45 6.20 -3.11
N ARG A 119 -5.03 5.91 -4.27
CA ARG A 119 -4.39 6.17 -5.56
C ARG A 119 -5.30 6.96 -6.48
N LEU A 120 -4.68 7.72 -7.37
CA LEU A 120 -5.32 8.40 -8.49
C LEU A 120 -5.13 7.55 -9.73
N LEU A 121 -6.20 7.33 -10.49
CA LEU A 121 -6.12 6.78 -11.84
C LEU A 121 -6.19 7.94 -12.81
N VAL A 122 -5.08 8.23 -13.48
CA VAL A 122 -4.97 9.35 -14.41
C VAL A 122 -4.91 8.81 -15.83
N THR A 123 -5.85 9.21 -16.67
CA THR A 123 -5.83 8.92 -18.11
C THR A 123 -5.45 10.20 -18.84
N LEU A 124 -4.40 10.11 -19.65
CA LEU A 124 -3.96 11.14 -20.57
C LEU A 124 -4.39 10.74 -21.99
N SER A 125 -5.09 11.62 -22.67
CA SER A 125 -5.60 11.37 -24.02
C SER A 125 -5.43 12.58 -24.94
N PRO A 126 -5.48 12.40 -26.26
CA PRO A 126 -5.50 13.50 -27.20
C PRO A 126 -6.72 14.40 -26.94
N PRO A 127 -6.65 15.69 -27.28
CA PRO A 127 -7.74 16.61 -27.04
C PRO A 127 -8.96 16.24 -27.90
N ASP A 128 -10.11 16.07 -27.26
CA ASP A 128 -11.40 15.83 -27.91
C ASP A 128 -12.40 16.93 -27.51
N LYS A 129 -13.30 17.30 -28.42
CA LYS A 129 -14.41 18.23 -28.15
C LYS A 129 -15.40 17.63 -27.15
N VAL A 130 -15.60 16.31 -27.16
CA VAL A 130 -16.52 15.62 -26.24
C VAL A 130 -15.98 15.63 -24.80
N ASN A 131 -14.65 15.55 -24.65
CA ASN A 131 -13.96 15.55 -23.36
C ASN A 131 -13.58 16.95 -22.87
N GLU A 132 -13.95 18.00 -23.62
CA GLU A 132 -13.67 19.36 -23.21
C GLU A 132 -14.38 19.67 -21.87
N PRO A 133 -13.65 20.15 -20.84
CA PRO A 133 -14.22 20.35 -19.50
C PRO A 133 -15.44 21.27 -19.47
N ALA A 134 -15.42 22.36 -20.25
CA ALA A 134 -16.54 23.30 -20.35
C ALA A 134 -17.79 22.62 -20.96
N THR A 135 -17.58 21.80 -21.99
CA THR A 135 -18.64 21.01 -22.62
C THR A 135 -19.24 20.01 -21.64
N GLN A 136 -18.41 19.27 -20.89
CA GLN A 136 -18.87 18.33 -19.87
C GLN A 136 -19.70 19.02 -18.78
N LEU A 137 -19.21 20.15 -18.28
CA LEU A 137 -19.93 20.93 -17.27
C LEU A 137 -21.28 21.44 -17.80
N ALA A 138 -21.32 21.93 -19.04
CA ALA A 138 -22.55 22.38 -19.69
C ALA A 138 -23.57 21.25 -19.90
N VAL A 139 -23.12 20.03 -20.17
CA VAL A 139 -23.98 18.83 -20.23
C VAL A 139 -24.56 18.53 -18.85
N TYR A 140 -23.72 18.49 -17.81
CA TYR A 140 -24.16 18.18 -16.44
C TYR A 140 -25.14 19.22 -15.90
N ALA A 141 -24.90 20.51 -16.17
CA ALA A 141 -25.71 21.61 -15.65
C ALA A 141 -27.23 21.47 -15.92
N ARG A 142 -27.59 20.84 -17.04
CA ARG A 142 -28.99 20.62 -17.47
C ARG A 142 -29.76 19.67 -16.55
N PHE A 143 -29.04 18.78 -15.88
CA PHE A 143 -29.60 17.73 -15.03
C PHE A 143 -29.48 18.05 -13.53
N LEU A 144 -28.95 19.22 -13.16
CA LEU A 144 -28.76 19.55 -11.75
C LEU A 144 -30.06 19.99 -11.08
N THR A 145 -30.16 19.66 -9.81
CA THR A 145 -31.16 20.20 -8.89
C THR A 145 -30.86 21.67 -8.57
N PRO A 146 -31.87 22.45 -8.14
CA PRO A 146 -31.66 23.84 -7.71
C PRO A 146 -30.95 23.94 -6.35
N THR A 147 -30.94 22.86 -5.57
CA THR A 147 -30.31 22.82 -4.24
C THR A 147 -28.79 22.91 -4.36
N VAL A 148 -28.20 23.80 -3.57
CA VAL A 148 -26.75 24.01 -3.50
C VAL A 148 -26.34 24.02 -2.03
N TRP A 149 -25.24 23.34 -1.70
CA TRP A 149 -24.65 23.39 -0.37
C TRP A 149 -23.13 23.56 -0.46
N SER A 150 -22.56 24.15 0.58
CA SER A 150 -21.11 24.33 0.71
C SER A 150 -20.44 23.02 1.13
N ASN A 151 -19.21 22.82 0.65
CA ASN A 151 -18.35 21.70 0.99
C ASN A 151 -16.93 22.20 1.28
N PRO A 152 -16.13 21.51 2.12
CA PRO A 152 -14.72 21.82 2.32
C PRO A 152 -13.94 21.94 1.00
N GLY A 153 -12.86 22.72 1.04
CA GLY A 153 -12.06 23.05 -0.15
C GLY A 153 -12.65 24.16 -1.03
N GLY A 154 -13.59 24.96 -0.50
CA GLY A 154 -14.21 26.05 -1.26
C GLY A 154 -15.13 25.57 -2.39
N LEU A 155 -15.65 24.35 -2.26
CA LEU A 155 -16.50 23.72 -3.26
C LEU A 155 -17.98 23.95 -2.92
N VAL A 156 -18.80 24.04 -3.96
CA VAL A 156 -20.25 23.91 -3.83
C VAL A 156 -20.69 22.61 -4.51
N VAL A 157 -21.71 22.00 -3.94
CA VAL A 157 -22.19 20.68 -4.35
C VAL A 157 -23.64 20.80 -4.78
N ARG A 158 -23.96 20.08 -5.85
CA ARG A 158 -25.30 20.00 -6.42
C ARG A 158 -25.62 18.55 -6.77
N GLY A 159 -26.77 18.06 -6.34
CA GLY A 159 -27.25 16.74 -6.75
C GLY A 159 -27.84 16.76 -8.17
N PHE A 160 -27.85 15.60 -8.83
CA PHE A 160 -28.56 15.40 -10.08
C PHE A 160 -30.06 15.09 -9.87
N ARG A 161 -30.89 15.47 -10.85
CA ARG A 161 -32.34 15.20 -10.83
C ARG A 161 -32.60 13.71 -10.98
N LYS A 162 -33.66 13.23 -10.30
CA LYS A 162 -34.19 11.87 -10.50
C LYS A 162 -34.60 11.65 -11.96
N GLY A 163 -34.36 10.45 -12.47
CA GLY A 163 -34.59 10.07 -13.86
C GLY A 163 -33.55 10.60 -14.86
N SER A 164 -32.52 11.33 -14.40
CA SER A 164 -31.40 11.72 -15.27
C SER A 164 -30.39 10.58 -15.43
N PRO A 165 -29.56 10.57 -16.48
CA PRO A 165 -28.48 9.59 -16.64
C PRO A 165 -27.41 9.62 -15.53
N TYR A 166 -27.47 10.61 -14.65
CA TYR A 166 -26.53 10.86 -13.56
C TYR A 166 -27.23 10.79 -12.19
N GLU A 167 -28.43 10.22 -12.11
CA GLU A 167 -29.06 9.93 -10.84
C GLU A 167 -28.13 9.06 -9.98
N GLY A 168 -28.04 9.36 -8.69
CA GLY A 168 -27.10 8.71 -7.78
C GLY A 168 -25.74 9.41 -7.67
N ASP A 169 -25.50 10.48 -8.43
CA ASP A 169 -24.27 11.28 -8.34
C ASP A 169 -24.50 12.68 -7.76
N GLU A 170 -23.40 13.31 -7.40
CA GLU A 170 -23.27 14.72 -7.04
C GLU A 170 -22.20 15.38 -7.92
N LEU A 171 -22.43 16.66 -8.24
CA LEU A 171 -21.44 17.51 -8.91
C LEU A 171 -20.84 18.48 -7.90
N TYR A 172 -19.53 18.42 -7.74
CA TYR A 172 -18.71 19.32 -6.93
C TYR A 172 -18.07 20.34 -7.86
N VAL A 173 -18.24 21.63 -7.59
CA VAL A 173 -17.66 22.70 -8.40
C VAL A 173 -16.98 23.75 -7.52
N SER A 174 -15.83 24.23 -7.98
CA SER A 174 -15.18 25.41 -7.42
C SER A 174 -16.02 26.67 -7.66
N VAL A 175 -16.03 27.60 -6.71
CA VAL A 175 -16.65 28.92 -6.89
C VAL A 175 -15.71 29.88 -7.62
N PRO A 176 -16.23 30.86 -8.39
CA PRO A 176 -17.64 31.16 -8.62
C PRO A 176 -18.30 30.36 -9.77
N ASP A 177 -17.53 29.85 -10.72
CA ASP A 177 -18.03 29.39 -12.02
C ASP A 177 -17.63 27.95 -12.39
N GLY A 178 -16.99 27.22 -11.48
CA GLY A 178 -16.55 25.84 -11.71
C GLY A 178 -15.32 25.71 -12.62
N ARG A 179 -14.71 26.82 -13.07
CA ARG A 179 -13.56 26.77 -14.00
C ARG A 179 -12.29 26.22 -13.38
N GLY A 180 -12.12 26.37 -12.06
CA GLY A 180 -10.97 25.81 -11.35
C GLY A 180 -11.04 24.30 -11.21
N PHE A 181 -12.24 23.79 -10.94
CA PHE A 181 -12.51 22.39 -10.65
C PHE A 181 -14.01 22.07 -10.79
N ALA A 182 -14.30 20.95 -11.45
CA ALA A 182 -15.62 20.34 -11.52
C ALA A 182 -15.46 18.82 -11.51
N ALA A 183 -15.98 18.16 -10.47
CA ALA A 183 -15.90 16.72 -10.33
C ALA A 183 -17.28 16.10 -10.13
N ARG A 184 -17.56 15.01 -10.84
CA ARG A 184 -18.74 14.17 -10.63
C ARG A 184 -18.38 13.03 -9.68
N CYS A 185 -19.12 12.88 -8.60
CA CYS A 185 -18.88 11.89 -7.56
C CYS A 185 -20.14 11.06 -7.32
N PRO A 186 -20.04 9.73 -7.29
CA PRO A 186 -21.13 8.88 -6.81
C PRO A 186 -21.49 9.16 -5.34
N LEU A 187 -22.78 9.05 -5.01
CA LEU A 187 -23.29 9.13 -3.64
C LEU A 187 -22.84 7.93 -2.82
N ASP A 188 -23.09 6.73 -3.33
CA ASP A 188 -22.72 5.47 -2.69
C ASP A 188 -21.33 5.04 -3.15
N THR A 189 -20.33 5.30 -2.31
CA THR A 189 -19.01 4.68 -2.42
C THR A 189 -18.90 3.65 -1.31
N ALA A 190 -19.40 2.43 -1.53
CA ALA A 190 -19.24 1.36 -0.55
C ALA A 190 -17.74 1.11 -0.32
N ALA A 191 -17.35 0.68 0.89
CA ALA A 191 -15.98 0.27 1.17
C ALA A 191 -15.66 -1.01 0.37
N GLY A 192 -15.07 -0.85 -0.82
CA GLY A 192 -14.95 -1.91 -1.82
C GLY A 192 -15.45 -1.51 -3.22
N ALA A 193 -15.94 -0.28 -3.37
CA ALA A 193 -16.28 0.38 -4.61
C ALA A 193 -15.36 0.00 -5.77
N SER A 194 -15.98 -0.52 -6.83
CA SER A 194 -15.30 -0.84 -8.08
C SER A 194 -14.55 0.39 -8.62
N LEU A 195 -13.58 0.24 -9.53
CA LEU A 195 -12.91 1.38 -10.17
C LEU A 195 -13.89 2.37 -10.85
N ASP A 196 -15.14 1.96 -11.02
CA ASP A 196 -16.24 2.77 -11.56
C ASP A 196 -16.93 3.69 -10.55
N GLU A 197 -16.73 3.46 -9.25
CA GLU A 197 -17.34 4.23 -8.14
C GLU A 197 -16.39 5.31 -7.57
N LEU A 198 -15.51 5.88 -8.42
CA LEU A 198 -14.61 6.96 -8.04
C LEU A 198 -15.11 8.31 -8.57
N CYS A 199 -14.83 9.38 -7.83
CA CYS A 199 -15.01 10.74 -8.32
C CYS A 199 -14.19 10.93 -9.59
N ARG A 200 -14.76 11.63 -10.58
CA ARG A 200 -14.13 11.92 -11.86
C ARG A 200 -14.03 13.42 -12.08
N VAL A 201 -12.82 13.88 -12.39
CA VAL A 201 -12.56 15.24 -12.88
C VAL A 201 -11.86 15.16 -14.23
N THR A 202 -12.23 16.07 -15.13
CA THR A 202 -11.57 16.23 -16.43
C THR A 202 -11.06 17.67 -16.54
N PHE A 203 -9.81 17.85 -16.95
CA PHE A 203 -9.27 19.16 -17.30
C PHE A 203 -8.31 19.03 -18.49
N ARG A 204 -8.02 20.16 -19.13
CA ARG A 204 -7.02 20.22 -20.20
C ARG A 204 -5.74 20.83 -19.67
N HIS A 205 -4.60 20.25 -20.03
CA HIS A 205 -3.27 20.75 -19.67
C HIS A 205 -2.29 20.46 -20.81
N ARG A 206 -1.55 21.48 -21.26
CA ARG A 206 -0.55 21.35 -22.34
C ARG A 206 -1.09 20.70 -23.63
N GLY A 207 -2.36 20.94 -23.96
CA GLY A 207 -3.00 20.35 -25.15
C GLY A 207 -3.39 18.87 -24.99
N ILE A 208 -3.26 18.31 -23.79
CA ILE A 208 -3.65 16.93 -23.43
C ILE A 208 -4.91 17.00 -22.57
N ASP A 209 -5.86 16.11 -22.83
CA ASP A 209 -7.00 15.90 -21.95
C ASP A 209 -6.60 14.97 -20.80
N VAL A 210 -6.83 15.43 -19.58
CA VAL A 210 -6.46 14.74 -18.35
C VAL A 210 -7.74 14.36 -17.62
N ASN A 211 -7.99 13.06 -17.50
CA ASN A 211 -9.08 12.52 -16.71
C ASN A 211 -8.53 11.87 -15.44
N ILE A 212 -8.94 12.33 -14.27
CA ILE A 212 -8.56 11.75 -12.98
C ILE A 212 -9.77 11.07 -12.37
N ARG A 213 -9.61 9.79 -12.00
CA ARG A 213 -10.51 9.06 -11.10
C ARG A 213 -9.88 8.95 -9.72
N PHE A 214 -10.56 9.43 -8.69
CA PHE A 214 -10.02 9.56 -7.34
C PHE A 214 -11.08 9.28 -6.26
N PRO A 215 -10.69 8.89 -5.04
CA PRO A 215 -11.65 8.62 -3.98
C PRO A 215 -12.26 9.90 -3.40
N ARG A 216 -13.57 9.90 -3.13
CA ARG A 216 -14.30 11.07 -2.62
C ARG A 216 -13.69 11.71 -1.36
N ARG A 217 -13.07 10.92 -0.49
CA ARG A 217 -12.46 11.39 0.78
C ARG A 217 -11.37 12.46 0.62
N ILE A 218 -10.73 12.58 -0.55
CA ILE A 218 -9.64 13.55 -0.77
C ILE A 218 -10.11 14.79 -1.55
N ILE A 219 -11.41 14.94 -1.80
CA ILE A 219 -11.95 16.01 -2.66
C ILE A 219 -11.68 17.43 -2.12
N ALA A 220 -11.55 17.57 -0.80
CA ALA A 220 -11.23 18.85 -0.17
C ALA A 220 -9.84 19.38 -0.59
N ASP A 221 -8.91 18.47 -0.94
CA ASP A 221 -7.54 18.77 -1.33
C ASP A 221 -7.37 18.88 -2.86
N TRP A 222 -8.44 19.21 -3.59
CA TRP A 222 -8.46 19.19 -5.05
C TRP A 222 -7.38 20.10 -5.68
N GLU A 223 -7.04 21.23 -5.05
CA GLU A 223 -6.00 22.14 -5.54
C GLU A 223 -4.63 21.47 -5.54
N LEU A 224 -4.31 20.76 -4.45
CA LEU A 224 -3.08 19.97 -4.32
C LEU A 224 -3.07 18.84 -5.36
N MET A 225 -4.21 18.18 -5.57
CA MET A 225 -4.36 17.12 -6.56
C MET A 225 -4.14 17.62 -7.99
N ILE A 226 -4.86 18.64 -8.42
CA ILE A 226 -4.74 19.19 -9.77
C ILE A 226 -3.36 19.80 -10.00
N GLY A 227 -2.86 20.59 -9.04
CA GLY A 227 -1.55 21.22 -9.12
C GLY A 227 -0.41 20.20 -9.14
N GLY A 228 -0.50 19.15 -8.33
CA GLY A 228 0.46 18.07 -8.32
C GLY A 228 0.47 17.27 -9.62
N VAL A 229 -0.71 16.85 -10.12
CA VAL A 229 -0.81 16.09 -11.38
C VAL A 229 -0.27 16.91 -12.57
N ARG A 230 -0.55 18.22 -12.62
CA ARG A 230 0.03 19.12 -13.64
C ARG A 230 1.56 19.11 -13.60
N ARG A 231 2.17 19.22 -12.42
CA ARG A 231 3.63 19.16 -12.25
C ARG A 231 4.20 17.81 -12.65
N THR A 232 3.53 16.71 -12.30
CA THR A 232 3.93 15.36 -12.73
C THR A 232 3.93 15.25 -14.26
N ILE A 233 2.88 15.73 -14.93
CA ILE A 233 2.79 15.74 -16.40
C ILE A 233 3.88 16.63 -17.01
N ASP A 234 4.08 17.84 -16.48
CA ASP A 234 5.12 18.76 -16.98
C ASP A 234 6.51 18.13 -16.89
N GLY A 235 6.80 17.34 -15.85
CA GLY A 235 8.07 16.62 -15.71
C GLY A 235 8.26 15.46 -16.70
N MET A 236 7.18 14.95 -17.31
CA MET A 236 7.23 13.88 -18.31
C MET A 236 7.28 14.41 -19.75
N LEU A 237 6.86 15.65 -19.98
CA LEU A 237 6.94 16.28 -21.30
C LEU A 237 8.40 16.55 -21.67
N ARG A 238 8.76 16.21 -22.92
CA ARG A 238 10.07 16.52 -23.50
C ARG A 238 9.92 17.39 -24.74
#